data_AF-Q12SQ9-F1
#
_entry.id   AF-Q12SQ9-F1
#
_cell.length_a   1.000
_cell.length_b   1.000
_cell.length_c   1.000
_cell.angle_alpha   90.00
_cell.angle_beta   90.00
_cell.angle_gamma   90.00
#
_symmetry.space_group_name_H-M   'P 1'
#
loop_
_entity.id
_entity.type
_entity.pdbx_description
1 polymer ?
#
loop_
_entity_poly.entity_id
_entity_poly.type
_entity_poly.pdbx_seq_one_letter_code
_entity_poly.pdbx_strand_id
1 'polypeptide(L)'
;MANGPFGNCKIAELHKTDKIQSYGCMLVIDRQTNTLIACSDNVERFLSLTSDNILGRHWDTVLQGIVLAQMREINRGQDLTMSRMSEAKINGKSCIIAHHSVNECCIVEIEWAKDTQELAASHEKAEFINKLKKATKARDCARILMDKVATLIDFDRVLFEAGLHP
;
A
#
# COMPACT_ATOMS: atom_id res chain seq x y z
N MET A 1 -1.14 23.38 -26.73
CA MET A 1 -1.17 21.99 -26.21
C MET A 1 -0.71 22.06 -24.77
N ALA A 2 -1.52 21.58 -23.83
CA ALA A 2 -1.14 21.59 -22.42
C ALA A 2 -0.04 20.55 -22.20
N ASN A 3 1.18 21.01 -21.93
CA ASN A 3 2.28 20.13 -21.52
C ASN A 3 1.96 19.65 -20.11
N GLY A 4 1.43 18.43 -20.00
CA GLY A 4 1.43 17.71 -18.72
C GLY A 4 2.87 17.50 -18.25
N PRO A 5 3.09 17.20 -16.95
CA PRO A 5 4.43 17.10 -16.35
C PRO A 5 5.36 16.07 -17.00
N PHE A 6 4.86 15.23 -17.92
CA PHE A 6 5.60 14.14 -18.57
C PHE A 6 5.74 14.29 -20.09
N GLY A 7 5.39 15.44 -20.68
CA GLY A 7 5.48 15.69 -22.12
C GLY A 7 4.53 14.80 -22.93
N ASN A 8 4.90 13.54 -23.18
CA ASN A 8 4.11 12.54 -23.92
C ASN A 8 3.61 11.42 -23.00
N CYS A 9 2.29 11.40 -22.76
CA CYS A 9 1.64 10.42 -21.90
C CYS A 9 1.79 8.97 -22.37
N LYS A 10 2.05 8.71 -23.66
CA LYS A 10 2.21 7.33 -24.19
C LYS A 10 3.54 6.69 -23.81
N ILE A 11 4.55 7.50 -23.51
CA ILE A 11 5.91 7.04 -23.18
C ILE A 11 6.29 7.39 -21.74
N ALA A 12 5.36 7.93 -20.96
CA ALA A 12 5.61 8.29 -19.57
C ALA A 12 5.93 7.04 -18.76
N GLU A 13 7.15 6.96 -18.26
CA GLU A 13 7.62 5.86 -17.41
C GLU A 13 7.16 6.10 -15.96
N LEU A 14 5.84 6.07 -15.73
CA LEU A 14 5.23 6.37 -14.42
C LEU A 14 5.80 5.51 -13.28
N HIS A 15 6.25 4.29 -13.60
CA HIS A 15 6.88 3.36 -12.67
C HIS A 15 8.32 3.75 -12.28
N LYS A 16 8.97 4.68 -12.99
CA LYS A 16 10.33 5.17 -12.68
C LYS A 16 10.33 6.53 -11.97
N THR A 17 9.17 6.99 -11.53
CA THR A 17 9.11 8.22 -10.75
C THR A 17 9.84 8.02 -9.42
N ASP A 18 10.62 9.03 -9.01
CA ASP A 18 11.43 9.06 -7.79
C ASP A 18 10.67 9.64 -6.58
N LYS A 19 9.34 9.74 -6.69
CA LYS A 19 8.46 10.34 -5.69
C LYS A 19 7.34 9.39 -5.31
N ILE A 20 7.00 9.43 -4.02
CA ILE A 20 5.83 8.73 -3.48
C ILE A 20 4.72 9.73 -3.14
N GLN A 21 3.51 9.22 -2.90
CA GLN A 21 2.45 10.02 -2.28
C GLN A 21 2.79 10.31 -0.82
N SER A 22 2.39 11.48 -0.31
CA SER A 22 2.81 11.94 1.03
C SER A 22 2.06 11.31 2.21
N TYR A 23 1.06 10.46 1.95
CA TYR A 23 0.21 9.82 2.98
C TYR A 23 0.90 8.68 3.72
N GLY A 24 1.95 8.10 3.13
CA GLY A 24 2.83 7.11 3.74
C GLY A 24 4.30 7.53 3.61
N CYS A 25 5.21 6.72 4.14
CA CYS A 25 6.64 6.80 3.82
C CYS A 25 7.14 5.48 3.23
N MET A 26 8.28 5.55 2.55
CA MET A 26 8.91 4.40 1.89
C MET A 26 10.36 4.26 2.34
N LEU A 27 10.78 3.01 2.52
CA LEU A 27 12.16 2.59 2.73
C LEU A 27 12.54 1.53 1.69
N VAL A 28 13.80 1.53 1.27
CA VAL A 28 14.36 0.50 0.39
C VAL A 28 15.53 -0.16 1.09
N ILE A 29 15.45 -1.48 1.22
CA ILE A 29 16.43 -2.34 1.88
C ILE A 29 17.15 -3.14 0.79
N ASP A 30 18.48 -3.09 0.79
CA ASP A 30 19.29 -4.03 0.02
C ASP A 30 19.24 -5.41 0.69
N ARG A 31 18.81 -6.44 -0.06
CA ARG A 31 18.60 -7.79 0.49
C ARG A 31 19.89 -8.55 0.75
N GLN A 32 21.00 -8.15 0.11
CA GLN A 32 22.30 -8.80 0.29
C GLN A 32 22.98 -8.28 1.55
N THR A 33 22.92 -6.98 1.79
CA THR A 33 23.60 -6.33 2.93
C THR A 33 22.67 -6.09 4.12
N ASN A 34 21.35 -6.19 3.93
CA ASN A 34 20.31 -5.80 4.89
C ASN A 34 20.39 -4.33 5.34
N THR A 35 20.97 -3.46 4.50
CA THR A 35 21.09 -2.03 4.78
C THR A 35 20.03 -1.23 4.04
N LEU A 36 19.62 -0.12 4.64
CA LEU A 36 18.73 0.86 4.02
C LEU A 36 19.50 1.70 2.99
N ILE A 37 19.12 1.59 1.72
CA ILE A 37 19.80 2.26 0.59
C ILE A 37 19.03 3.46 0.04
N ALA A 38 17.73 3.56 0.34
CA ALA A 38 16.91 4.73 0.06
C ALA A 38 15.77 4.88 1.08
N CYS A 39 15.29 6.11 1.23
CA CYS A 39 14.08 6.44 1.98
C CYS A 39 13.38 7.65 1.34
N SER A 40 12.08 7.80 1.55
CA SER A 40 11.34 8.98 1.11
C SER A 40 11.64 10.22 1.96
N ASP A 41 11.53 11.41 1.38
CA ASP A 41 11.80 12.70 2.05
C ASP A 41 10.98 12.92 3.34
N ASN A 42 9.79 12.33 3.41
CA ASN A 42 8.88 12.48 4.55
C ASN A 42 9.07 11.41 5.65
N VAL A 43 10.12 10.60 5.59
CA VAL A 43 10.37 9.50 6.54
C VAL A 43 10.42 9.95 8.00
N GLU A 44 10.93 11.14 8.27
CA GLU A 44 11.00 11.72 9.62
C GLU A 44 9.62 11.86 10.27
N ARG A 45 8.56 12.10 9.47
CA ARG A 45 7.18 12.20 9.98
C ARG A 45 6.64 10.88 10.52
N PHE A 46 7.23 9.76 10.09
CA PHE A 46 6.80 8.41 10.45
C PHE A 46 7.71 7.79 11.50
N LEU A 47 9.03 7.84 11.27
CA LEU A 47 10.01 7.17 12.12
C LEU A 47 10.68 8.09 13.14
N SER A 48 10.45 9.41 13.07
CA SER A 48 11.17 10.41 13.89
C SER A 48 12.69 10.31 13.75
N LEU A 49 13.14 9.94 12.55
CA LEU A 49 14.54 9.83 12.14
C LEU A 49 14.73 10.56 10.81
N THR A 50 15.85 11.28 10.68
CA THR A 50 16.27 11.93 9.43
C THR A 50 16.82 10.89 8.45
N SER A 51 16.88 11.23 7.15
CA SER A 51 17.51 10.39 6.12
C SER A 51 18.93 9.98 6.49
N ASP A 52 19.72 10.92 7.01
CA ASP A 52 21.11 10.70 7.40
C ASP A 52 21.24 9.69 8.55
N ASN A 53 20.23 9.61 9.41
CA ASN A 53 20.16 8.66 10.52
C ASN A 53 19.59 7.29 10.10
N ILE A 54 19.21 7.12 8.83
CA ILE A 54 18.57 5.93 8.28
C ILE A 54 19.48 5.24 7.26
N LEU A 55 20.01 6.00 6.30
CA LEU A 55 20.76 5.45 5.17
C LEU A 55 22.06 4.76 5.62
N GLY A 56 22.37 3.63 4.99
CA GLY A 56 23.53 2.78 5.29
C GLY A 56 23.40 1.97 6.59
N ARG A 57 22.34 2.17 7.38
CA ARG A 57 22.12 1.39 8.61
C ARG A 57 21.39 0.10 8.31
N HIS A 58 21.62 -0.90 9.15
CA HIS A 58 20.88 -2.14 9.11
C HIS A 58 19.39 -1.89 9.43
N TRP A 59 18.49 -2.45 8.63
CA TRP A 59 17.05 -2.16 8.73
C TRP A 59 16.48 -2.46 10.12
N ASP A 60 16.90 -3.57 10.74
CA ASP A 60 16.45 -4.01 12.07
C ASP A 60 16.83 -3.00 13.18
N THR A 61 17.91 -2.24 12.98
CA THR A 61 18.32 -1.19 13.92
C THR A 61 17.51 0.10 13.75
N VAL A 62 16.96 0.35 12.57
CA VAL A 62 16.11 1.53 12.31
C VAL A 62 14.66 1.26 12.69
N LEU A 63 14.16 0.05 12.43
CA LEU A 63 12.79 -0.36 12.70
C LEU A 63 12.60 -1.05 14.07
N GLN A 64 13.52 -0.87 15.01
CA GLN A 64 13.54 -1.55 16.31
C GLN A 64 12.16 -1.60 16.98
N GLY A 65 11.73 -2.80 17.41
CA GLY A 65 10.47 -3.00 18.11
C GLY A 65 9.21 -2.98 17.22
N ILE A 66 9.33 -2.56 15.97
CA ILE A 66 8.35 -2.77 14.91
C ILE A 66 8.54 -4.21 14.42
N VAL A 67 8.23 -5.18 15.29
CA VAL A 67 8.44 -6.61 15.00
C VAL A 67 7.45 -7.04 13.92
N LEU A 68 7.88 -6.94 12.67
CA LEU A 68 7.25 -7.68 11.60
C LEU A 68 7.90 -9.05 11.57
N ALA A 69 7.29 -10.01 12.26
CA ALA A 69 7.67 -11.42 12.12
C ALA A 69 7.79 -11.85 10.65
N GLN A 70 7.02 -11.19 9.78
CA GLN A 70 7.00 -11.33 8.32
C GLN A 70 8.24 -10.73 7.63
N MET A 71 8.81 -9.62 8.12
CA MET A 71 10.05 -9.06 7.54
C MET A 71 11.27 -9.96 7.76
N ARG A 72 11.26 -10.86 8.75
CA ARG A 72 12.32 -11.87 8.90
C ARG A 72 12.36 -12.86 7.73
N GLU A 73 11.32 -12.91 6.90
CA GLU A 73 11.31 -13.68 5.66
C GLU A 73 12.16 -13.02 4.57
N ILE A 74 12.40 -11.70 4.64
CA ILE A 74 13.37 -10.97 3.79
C ILE A 74 14.76 -11.62 3.93
N ASN A 75 15.17 -11.91 5.18
CA ASN A 75 16.45 -12.55 5.49
C ASN A 75 16.54 -14.00 4.99
N ARG A 76 15.41 -14.64 4.65
CA ARG A 76 15.38 -16.01 4.14
C ARG A 76 15.49 -16.10 2.63
N GLY A 77 15.66 -14.97 1.94
CA GLY A 77 15.84 -14.95 0.48
C GLY A 77 14.61 -15.44 -0.30
N GLN A 78 13.43 -15.49 0.33
CA GLN A 78 12.20 -15.86 -0.37
C GLN A 78 11.75 -14.69 -1.23
N ASP A 79 11.53 -14.94 -2.52
CA ASP A 79 10.92 -13.94 -3.40
C ASP A 79 9.45 -13.76 -3.03
N LEU A 80 9.18 -12.63 -2.40
CA LEU A 80 7.82 -12.17 -2.09
C LEU A 80 7.26 -11.46 -3.32
N THR A 81 6.80 -12.25 -4.29
CA THR A 81 6.07 -11.74 -5.47
C THR A 81 4.74 -11.07 -5.12
N MET A 82 4.23 -11.31 -3.91
CA MET A 82 3.03 -10.66 -3.38
C MET A 82 3.39 -9.74 -2.21
N SER A 83 2.82 -8.54 -2.22
CA SER A 83 2.89 -7.63 -1.08
C SER A 83 2.29 -8.27 0.17
N ARG A 84 3.00 -8.15 1.28
CA ARG A 84 2.59 -8.61 2.60
C ARG A 84 2.27 -7.38 3.44
N MET A 85 1.10 -7.40 4.08
CA MET A 85 0.64 -6.34 4.95
C MET A 85 0.61 -6.82 6.39
N SER A 86 0.94 -5.92 7.29
CA SER A 86 0.97 -6.18 8.72
C SER A 86 0.65 -4.90 9.48
N GLU A 87 0.05 -5.06 10.64
CA GLU A 87 -0.17 -3.95 11.57
C GLU A 87 0.98 -3.87 12.57
N ALA A 88 1.39 -2.65 12.88
CA ALA A 88 2.40 -2.38 13.89
C ALA A 88 2.11 -1.07 14.62
N LYS A 89 2.92 -0.79 15.64
CA LYS A 89 2.91 0.51 16.32
C LYS A 89 4.26 1.18 16.19
N ILE A 90 4.24 2.44 15.78
CA ILE A 90 5.43 3.30 15.71
C ILE A 90 5.14 4.51 16.58
N ASN A 91 6.00 4.77 17.58
CA ASN A 91 5.81 5.86 18.54
C ASN A 91 4.40 5.87 19.18
N GLY A 92 3.88 4.67 19.48
CA GLY A 92 2.54 4.48 20.08
C GLY A 92 1.35 4.60 19.13
N LYS A 93 1.56 4.96 17.85
CA LYS A 93 0.50 5.09 16.85
C LYS A 93 0.40 3.83 15.99
N SER A 94 -0.82 3.38 15.73
CA SER A 94 -1.09 2.24 14.85
C SER A 94 -0.76 2.59 13.40
N CYS A 95 -0.09 1.68 12.70
CA CYS A 95 0.28 1.81 11.31
C CYS A 95 0.09 0.47 10.58
N ILE A 96 -0.10 0.57 9.27
CA ILE A 96 -0.04 -0.56 8.35
C ILE A 96 1.32 -0.47 7.68
N ILE A 97 2.00 -1.61 7.61
CA ILE A 97 3.26 -1.77 6.91
C ILE A 97 3.06 -2.79 5.81
N ALA A 98 3.29 -2.35 4.58
CA ALA A 98 3.32 -3.19 3.40
C ALA A 98 4.78 -3.42 2.99
N HIS A 99 5.14 -4.65 2.63
CA HIS A 99 6.47 -4.92 2.08
C HIS A 99 6.41 -5.96 0.96
N HIS A 100 7.31 -5.80 -0.01
CA HIS A 100 7.49 -6.73 -1.11
C HIS A 100 8.95 -6.73 -1.58
N SER A 101 9.35 -7.76 -2.32
CA SER A 101 10.69 -7.85 -2.92
C SER A 101 10.62 -7.57 -4.42
N VAL A 102 11.58 -6.80 -4.91
CA VAL A 102 11.78 -6.54 -6.33
C VAL A 102 13.28 -6.56 -6.62
N ASN A 103 13.73 -7.51 -7.44
CA ASN A 103 15.15 -7.80 -7.66
C ASN A 103 15.89 -8.00 -6.31
N GLU A 104 17.03 -7.33 -6.14
CA GLU A 104 17.87 -7.35 -4.94
C GLU A 104 17.38 -6.41 -3.83
N CYS A 105 16.20 -5.80 -3.99
CA CYS A 105 15.66 -4.83 -3.05
C CYS A 105 14.39 -5.37 -2.36
N CYS A 106 14.20 -4.98 -1.10
CA CYS A 106 12.91 -5.04 -0.44
C CYS A 106 12.39 -3.62 -0.22
N ILE A 107 11.17 -3.36 -0.70
CA ILE A 107 10.48 -2.09 -0.51
C ILE A 107 9.55 -2.25 0.69
N VAL A 108 9.60 -1.28 1.59
CA VAL A 108 8.75 -1.19 2.78
C VAL A 108 8.01 0.13 2.74
N GLU A 109 6.70 0.08 2.82
CA GLU A 109 5.80 1.24 2.85
C GLU A 109 5.05 1.26 4.19
N ILE A 110 4.97 2.44 4.80
CA ILE A 110 4.35 2.64 6.11
C ILE A 110 3.26 3.70 5.97
N GLU A 111 2.05 3.37 6.41
CA GLU A 111 0.92 4.30 6.47
C GLU A 111 0.29 4.28 7.86
N TRP A 112 -0.17 5.43 8.35
CA TRP A 112 -0.92 5.47 9.60
C TRP A 112 -2.26 4.77 9.42
N ALA A 113 -2.58 3.84 10.32
CA ALA A 113 -3.87 3.16 10.30
C ALA A 113 -4.95 4.21 10.60
N LYS A 114 -6.01 4.21 9.80
CA LYS A 114 -7.25 4.89 10.18
C LYS A 114 -7.95 4.00 11.20
N ASP A 115 -8.59 4.59 12.21
CA ASP A 115 -9.43 3.84 13.14
C ASP A 115 -10.58 3.17 12.37
N THR A 116 -10.41 1.91 12.01
CA THR A 116 -11.46 1.12 11.37
C THR A 116 -12.22 0.35 12.43
N GLN A 117 -13.50 0.70 12.64
CA GLN A 117 -14.41 -0.09 13.48
C GLN A 117 -14.69 -1.44 12.80
N GLU A 118 -13.89 -2.47 13.10
CA GLU A 118 -14.00 -3.79 12.47
C GLU A 118 -15.25 -4.61 12.89
N LEU A 119 -15.97 -4.23 13.95
CA LEU A 119 -16.99 -5.09 14.55
C LEU A 119 -18.31 -5.21 13.75
N ALA A 120 -18.61 -4.30 12.81
CA ALA A 120 -19.83 -4.35 11.99
C ALA A 120 -19.70 -5.20 10.70
N ALA A 121 -18.48 -5.65 10.37
CA ALA A 121 -18.15 -6.07 9.01
C ALA A 121 -18.70 -7.45 8.57
N SER A 122 -19.02 -8.37 9.48
CA SER A 122 -19.35 -9.75 9.09
C SER A 122 -20.77 -9.89 8.51
N HIS A 123 -21.77 -9.30 9.16
CA HIS A 123 -23.16 -9.35 8.69
C HIS A 123 -23.34 -8.57 7.38
N GLU A 124 -22.73 -7.39 7.28
CA GLU A 124 -22.79 -6.60 6.04
C GLU A 124 -22.13 -7.30 4.85
N LYS A 125 -21.03 -8.04 5.07
CA LYS A 125 -20.38 -8.84 4.03
C LYS A 125 -21.33 -9.92 3.52
N ALA A 126 -21.98 -10.67 4.41
CA ALA A 126 -22.91 -11.74 4.02
C ALA A 126 -24.12 -11.19 3.25
N GLU A 127 -24.71 -10.09 3.70
CA GLU A 127 -25.82 -9.44 3.00
C GLU A 127 -25.42 -8.94 1.60
N PHE A 128 -24.24 -8.33 1.48
CA PHE A 128 -23.72 -7.86 0.20
C PHE A 128 -23.53 -9.01 -0.79
N ILE A 129 -22.90 -10.11 -0.35
CA ILE A 129 -22.72 -11.31 -1.19
C ILE A 129 -24.08 -11.89 -1.61
N ASN A 130 -25.06 -11.91 -0.71
CA ASN A 130 -26.41 -12.38 -1.05
C ASN A 130 -27.13 -11.47 -2.05
N LYS A 131 -26.96 -10.14 -1.97
CA LYS A 131 -27.50 -9.20 -2.96
C LYS A 131 -26.88 -9.45 -4.34
N LEU A 132 -25.57 -9.67 -4.42
CA LEU A 132 -24.88 -10.01 -5.67
C LEU A 132 -25.39 -11.33 -6.27
N LYS A 133 -25.53 -12.39 -5.45
CA LYS A 133 -26.03 -13.70 -5.90
C LYS A 133 -27.45 -13.64 -6.50
N LYS A 134 -28.27 -12.69 -6.06
CA LYS A 134 -29.66 -12.52 -6.53
C LYS A 134 -29.77 -11.68 -7.81
N ALA A 135 -28.72 -10.96 -8.20
CA ALA A 135 -28.73 -10.16 -9.41
C ALA A 135 -28.60 -11.05 -10.65
N THR A 136 -29.53 -10.88 -11.60
CA THR A 136 -29.63 -11.71 -12.81
C THR A 136 -29.10 -11.02 -14.05
N LYS A 137 -28.77 -9.73 -13.97
CA LYS A 137 -28.22 -8.91 -15.07
C LYS A 137 -26.90 -8.29 -14.65
N ALA A 138 -25.94 -8.26 -15.57
CA ALA A 138 -24.63 -7.66 -15.35
C ALA A 138 -24.71 -6.20 -14.83
N ARG A 139 -25.67 -5.42 -15.35
CA ARG A 139 -25.91 -4.04 -14.91
C ARG A 139 -26.34 -3.95 -13.44
N ASP A 140 -27.16 -4.89 -12.97
CA ASP A 140 -27.60 -4.91 -11.57
C ASP A 140 -26.45 -5.31 -10.64
N CYS A 141 -25.61 -6.27 -11.05
CA CYS A 141 -24.38 -6.59 -10.33
C CYS A 141 -23.44 -5.39 -10.23
N ALA A 142 -23.21 -4.68 -11.34
CA ALA A 142 -22.35 -3.49 -11.37
C ALA A 142 -22.88 -2.39 -10.44
N ARG A 143 -24.19 -2.13 -10.44
CA ARG A 143 -24.81 -1.17 -9.53
C ARG A 143 -24.65 -1.55 -8.06
N ILE A 144 -24.94 -2.80 -7.70
CA ILE A 144 -24.78 -3.30 -6.33
C ILE A 144 -23.33 -3.18 -5.85
N LEU A 145 -22.36 -3.48 -6.73
CA LEU A 145 -20.94 -3.33 -6.44
C LEU A 145 -20.58 -1.86 -6.21
N MET A 146 -20.95 -0.96 -7.12
CA MET A 146 -20.68 0.47 -6.99
C MET A 146 -21.26 1.05 -5.69
N ASP A 147 -22.51 0.72 -5.37
CA ASP A 147 -23.19 1.21 -4.16
C ASP A 147 -22.46 0.73 -2.88
N LYS A 148 -22.04 -0.54 -2.84
CA LYS A 148 -21.30 -1.05 -1.67
C LYS A 148 -19.91 -0.43 -1.56
N VAL A 149 -19.20 -0.27 -2.68
CA VAL A 149 -17.90 0.39 -2.69
C VAL A 149 -18.05 1.82 -2.19
N ALA A 150 -18.97 2.62 -2.75
CA ALA A 150 -19.22 4.01 -2.36
C ALA A 150 -19.48 4.14 -0.86
N THR A 151 -20.29 3.24 -0.30
CA THR A 151 -20.62 3.22 1.13
C THR A 151 -19.42 2.81 1.99
N LEU A 152 -18.61 1.86 1.53
CA LEU A 152 -17.49 1.32 2.33
C LEU A 152 -16.30 2.30 2.40
N ILE A 153 -16.02 3.00 1.30
CA ILE A 153 -14.85 3.87 1.18
C ILE A 153 -15.19 5.36 1.32
N ASP A 154 -16.49 5.68 1.48
CA ASP A 154 -17.03 7.03 1.60
C ASP A 154 -16.61 7.95 0.43
N PHE A 155 -16.68 7.43 -0.79
CA PHE A 155 -16.39 8.21 -1.99
C PHE A 155 -17.66 8.88 -2.51
N ASP A 156 -17.55 10.17 -2.85
CA ASP A 156 -18.63 10.95 -3.48
C ASP A 156 -19.13 10.34 -4.79
N ARG A 157 -18.25 9.62 -5.50
CA ARG A 157 -18.56 9.02 -6.79
C ARG A 157 -17.77 7.73 -7.01
N VAL A 158 -18.48 6.67 -7.37
CA VAL A 158 -17.92 5.42 -7.87
C VAL A 158 -18.47 5.17 -9.27
N LEU A 159 -17.59 4.83 -10.21
CA LEU A 159 -17.93 4.54 -11.60
C LEU A 159 -17.54 3.11 -11.92
N PHE A 160 -18.35 2.44 -12.73
CA PHE A 160 -18.04 1.13 -13.27
C PHE A 160 -17.73 1.27 -14.76
N GLU A 161 -16.47 1.09 -15.11
CA GLU A 161 -16.03 1.05 -16.50
C GLU A 161 -16.13 -0.39 -17.01
N ALA A 162 -17.18 -0.68 -17.77
CA ALA A 162 -17.24 -1.90 -18.54
C ALA A 162 -16.32 -1.73 -19.74
N GLY A 163 -15.27 -2.54 -19.82
CA GLY A 163 -14.36 -2.52 -20.98
C GLY A 163 -15.17 -2.61 -22.27
N LEU A 164 -15.03 -1.59 -23.11
CA LEU A 164 -15.46 -1.65 -24.51
C LEU A 164 -14.67 -2.77 -25.15
N HIS A 165 -15.28 -3.95 -25.31
CA HIS A 165 -14.81 -4.83 -26.37
C HIS A 165 -15.10 -4.14 -27.72
N PRO A 166 -14.14 -4.17 -28.66
CA PRO A 166 -14.19 -3.43 -29.92
C PRO A 166 -15.41 -3.78 -30.79
#